data_AF-A0A7W9GU02-F1
#
_entry.id   AF-A0A7W9GU02-F1
#
_cell.length_a   1.000
_cell.length_b   1.000
_cell.length_c   1.000
_cell.angle_alpha   90.00
_cell.angle_beta   90.00
_cell.angle_gamma   90.00
#
_symmetry.space_group_name_H-M   'P 1'
#
loop_
_entity.id
_entity.type
_entity.pdbx_description
1 polymer ?
#
loop_
_entity_poly.entity_id
_entity_poly.type
_entity_poly.pdbx_seq_one_letter_code
_entity_poly.pdbx_strand_id
1 'polypeptide(L)'
;MTAPTQPPAATGRTATEPASASPAFGGPRPLVIAPEGAGGDLCHHDVPAGSVTVVASTDPAAIAAARARGLPVVVNLGERPELAAAAVAAGADGLWLDTPSAAAAGQAREAAARLAPLVRPSVPDTLDGCRAAIDAVDALLATLLEHRVALAGRVQHLKPVGGHAGRDPRREAAIVAAMAERAPSLPPEQLARIVTAIIEAGLDVAEADMSGEPPVWRL
;
A
#
# COMPACT_ATOMS: atom_id res chain seq x y z
N MET A 1 -21.50 -8.40 73.26
CA MET A 1 -21.32 -9.80 72.82
C MET A 1 -22.27 -9.96 71.65
N THR A 2 -21.88 -10.06 70.37
CA THR A 2 -20.76 -10.79 69.77
C THR A 2 -20.50 -10.17 68.39
N ALA A 3 -19.23 -9.96 68.02
CA ALA A 3 -18.84 -9.43 66.71
C ALA A 3 -18.86 -10.53 65.62
N PRO A 4 -19.08 -10.19 64.34
CA PRO A 4 -18.65 -11.04 63.24
C PRO A 4 -17.34 -10.52 62.62
N THR A 5 -16.45 -11.48 62.46
CA THR A 5 -15.08 -11.44 61.93
C THR A 5 -15.05 -11.12 60.43
N GLN A 6 -14.18 -10.19 60.05
CA GLN A 6 -13.81 -9.91 58.65
C GLN A 6 -12.58 -10.76 58.26
N PRO A 7 -12.59 -11.51 57.15
CA PRO A 7 -11.37 -12.16 56.63
C PRO A 7 -10.56 -11.20 55.72
N PRO A 8 -9.24 -11.43 55.57
CA PRO A 8 -8.31 -10.47 54.99
C PRO A 8 -8.30 -10.44 53.45
N ALA A 9 -7.77 -9.33 52.95
CA ALA A 9 -7.69 -8.92 51.56
C ALA A 9 -7.01 -9.93 50.61
N ALA A 10 -7.65 -10.16 49.47
CA ALA A 10 -7.08 -10.87 48.33
C ALA A 10 -6.09 -9.95 47.59
N THR A 11 -4.80 -10.07 47.90
CA THR A 11 -3.71 -9.64 47.02
C THR A 11 -3.45 -10.74 45.98
N GLY A 12 -4.24 -10.74 44.91
CA GLY A 12 -3.99 -11.51 43.71
C GLY A 12 -3.46 -10.60 42.61
N ARG A 13 -2.14 -10.59 42.43
CA ARG A 13 -1.45 -9.96 41.31
C ARG A 13 -2.09 -10.42 40.00
N THR A 14 -2.72 -9.50 39.27
CA THR A 14 -2.94 -9.69 37.83
C THR A 14 -1.56 -9.70 37.19
N ALA A 15 -1.11 -10.89 36.81
CA ALA A 15 0.00 -11.05 35.89
C ALA A 15 -0.37 -10.26 34.62
N THR A 16 0.33 -9.15 34.40
CA THR A 16 0.39 -8.52 33.08
C THR A 16 1.03 -9.55 32.17
N GLU A 17 0.23 -10.22 31.34
CA GLU A 17 0.76 -10.90 30.16
C GLU A 17 1.60 -9.88 29.39
N PRO A 18 2.85 -10.19 29.01
CA PRO A 18 3.47 -9.41 27.97
C PRO A 18 2.68 -9.70 26.71
N ALA A 19 1.91 -8.71 26.25
CA ALA A 19 1.43 -8.69 24.88
C ALA A 19 2.67 -8.69 23.99
N SER A 20 3.14 -9.88 23.59
CA SER A 20 4.10 -10.02 22.49
C SER A 20 3.31 -9.77 21.20
N ALA A 21 2.97 -8.52 20.97
CA ALA A 21 2.63 -8.07 19.64
C ALA A 21 3.95 -8.10 18.86
N SER A 22 4.27 -9.24 18.23
CA SER A 22 5.21 -9.24 17.12
C SER A 22 4.73 -8.14 16.16
N PRO A 23 5.56 -7.14 15.83
CA PRO A 23 5.16 -6.16 14.84
C PRO A 23 4.80 -6.92 13.57
N ALA A 24 3.53 -6.85 13.18
CA ALA A 24 2.97 -7.72 12.16
C ALA A 24 3.48 -7.27 10.77
N PHE A 25 4.68 -7.71 10.41
CA PHE A 25 5.29 -7.49 9.09
C PHE A 25 4.51 -8.20 7.95
N GLY A 26 3.46 -8.97 8.28
CA GLY A 26 2.53 -9.60 7.34
C GLY A 26 1.32 -8.74 6.94
N GLY A 27 1.23 -7.49 7.41
CA GLY A 27 0.16 -6.56 7.04
C GLY A 27 0.19 -6.10 5.57
N PRO A 28 -0.85 -5.38 5.09
CA PRO A 28 -1.00 -5.00 3.68
C PRO A 28 0.09 -4.05 3.17
N ARG A 29 0.83 -3.38 4.07
CA ARG A 29 1.93 -2.48 3.73
C ARG A 29 3.19 -2.79 4.56
N PRO A 30 4.40 -2.69 3.97
CA PRO A 30 5.66 -2.78 4.68
C PRO A 30 5.74 -1.67 5.71
N LEU A 31 6.22 -2.02 6.90
CA LEU A 31 6.47 -1.05 7.96
C LEU A 31 7.76 -0.30 7.68
N VAL A 32 7.77 1.02 7.89
CA VAL A 32 9.00 1.81 7.90
C VAL A 32 9.53 1.87 9.33
N ILE A 33 10.74 1.37 9.55
CA ILE A 33 11.45 1.39 10.83
C ILE A 33 12.50 2.50 10.76
N ALA A 34 12.52 3.35 11.78
CA ALA A 34 13.46 4.47 11.87
C ALA A 34 13.79 4.79 13.34
N PRO A 35 14.79 5.65 13.63
CA PRO A 35 14.96 6.18 14.97
C PRO A 35 13.72 6.92 15.48
N GLU A 36 13.66 7.08 16.80
CA GLU A 36 12.58 7.83 17.44
C GLU A 36 12.49 9.26 16.90
N GLY A 37 11.27 9.71 16.61
CA GLY A 37 11.01 11.05 16.07
C GLY A 37 11.31 11.22 14.57
N ALA A 38 11.85 10.21 13.89
CA ALA A 38 12.22 10.28 12.46
C ALA A 38 11.04 10.00 11.50
N GLY A 39 9.85 9.67 12.03
CA GLY A 39 8.63 9.51 11.24
C GLY A 39 8.37 8.11 10.67
N GLY A 40 9.03 7.06 11.19
CA GLY A 40 8.71 5.66 10.89
C GLY A 40 7.39 5.20 11.52
N ASP A 41 6.87 4.06 11.05
CA ASP A 41 5.74 3.35 11.66
C ASP A 41 6.12 2.68 12.99
N LEU A 42 7.40 2.32 13.14
CA LEU A 42 7.98 1.75 14.36
C LEU A 42 9.34 2.37 14.65
N CYS A 43 9.66 2.56 15.94
CA CYS A 43 11.01 2.91 16.32
C CYS A 43 11.92 1.68 16.19
N HIS A 44 13.19 1.89 15.83
CA HIS A 44 14.21 0.84 15.82
C HIS A 44 14.16 0.00 17.10
N HIS A 45 14.09 0.66 18.27
CA HIS A 45 14.18 -0.02 19.56
C HIS A 45 12.95 -0.88 19.87
N ASP A 46 11.85 -0.69 19.14
CA ASP A 46 10.63 -1.51 19.27
C ASP A 46 10.72 -2.83 18.49
N VAL A 47 11.74 -3.00 17.64
CA VAL A 47 11.93 -4.23 16.86
C VAL A 47 12.76 -5.23 17.68
N PRO A 48 12.18 -6.37 18.13
CA PRO A 48 12.92 -7.32 18.95
C PRO A 48 14.10 -7.93 18.19
N ALA A 49 15.23 -8.09 18.86
CA ALA A 49 16.41 -8.72 18.27
C ALA A 49 16.08 -10.13 17.75
N GLY A 50 16.45 -10.43 16.50
CA GLY A 50 16.20 -11.72 15.86
C GLY A 50 14.76 -11.95 15.36
N SER A 51 13.86 -10.97 15.48
CA SER A 51 12.49 -11.06 14.96
C SER A 51 12.38 -10.86 13.45
N VAL A 52 13.44 -10.32 12.83
CA VAL A 52 13.52 -10.02 11.39
C VAL A 52 14.87 -10.40 10.82
N THR A 53 14.93 -10.64 9.51
CA THR A 53 16.18 -10.69 8.75
C THR A 53 16.43 -9.34 8.10
N VAL A 54 17.51 -8.66 8.47
CA VAL A 54 17.90 -7.39 7.85
C VAL A 54 18.80 -7.63 6.64
N VAL A 55 18.48 -7.00 5.51
CA VAL A 55 19.25 -7.09 4.25
C VAL A 55 19.67 -5.69 3.82
N ALA A 56 20.96 -5.46 3.57
CA ALA A 56 21.49 -4.15 3.16
C ALA A 56 21.54 -3.96 1.62
N SER A 57 20.68 -4.69 0.89
CA SER A 57 20.65 -4.72 -0.57
C SER A 57 19.21 -4.75 -1.07
N THR A 58 18.96 -4.06 -2.19
CA THR A 58 17.68 -4.11 -2.93
C THR A 58 17.68 -5.19 -4.02
N ASP A 59 18.72 -6.02 -4.09
CA ASP A 59 18.78 -7.14 -5.03
C ASP A 59 17.67 -8.17 -4.73
N PRO A 60 16.76 -8.44 -5.69
CA PRO A 60 15.71 -9.45 -5.51
C PRO A 60 16.23 -10.83 -5.13
N ALA A 61 17.40 -11.25 -5.62
CA ALA A 61 17.97 -12.55 -5.28
C ALA A 61 18.38 -12.62 -3.80
N ALA A 62 19.00 -11.56 -3.28
CA ALA A 62 19.37 -11.46 -1.87
C ALA A 62 18.14 -11.46 -0.95
N ILE A 63 17.09 -10.72 -1.33
CA ILE A 63 15.84 -10.65 -0.57
C ILE A 63 15.10 -11.99 -0.59
N ALA A 64 15.02 -12.66 -1.75
CA ALA A 64 14.42 -13.99 -1.86
C ALA A 64 15.17 -15.03 -1.00
N ALA A 65 16.51 -14.99 -0.99
CA ALA A 65 17.32 -15.86 -0.15
C ALA A 65 17.11 -15.60 1.35
N ALA A 66 16.90 -14.33 1.74
CA ALA A 66 16.56 -13.97 3.11
C ALA A 66 15.17 -14.49 3.50
N ARG A 67 14.17 -14.35 2.62
CA ARG A 67 12.80 -14.85 2.86
C ARG A 67 12.75 -16.35 3.08
N ALA A 68 13.62 -17.12 2.42
CA ALA A 68 13.70 -18.58 2.59
C ALA A 68 14.02 -19.01 4.04
N ARG A 69 14.47 -18.08 4.91
CA ARG A 69 14.71 -18.32 6.34
C ARG A 69 13.45 -18.26 7.20
N GLY A 70 12.31 -17.88 6.65
CA GLY A 70 11.00 -17.88 7.33
C GLY A 70 10.76 -16.73 8.30
N LEU A 71 11.69 -15.77 8.40
CA LEU A 71 11.49 -14.52 9.14
C LEU A 71 11.13 -13.39 8.17
N PRO A 72 10.37 -12.37 8.63
CA PRO A 72 10.14 -11.16 7.85
C PRO A 72 11.46 -10.51 7.42
N VAL A 73 11.51 -10.05 6.17
CA VAL A 73 12.70 -9.40 5.62
C VAL A 73 12.56 -7.89 5.66
N VAL A 74 13.46 -7.24 6.39
CA VAL A 74 13.57 -5.78 6.45
C VAL A 74 14.76 -5.35 5.60
N VAL A 75 14.54 -4.49 4.61
CA VAL A 75 15.63 -3.96 3.79
C VAL A 75 16.13 -2.65 4.40
N ASN A 76 17.42 -2.61 4.74
CA ASN A 76 18.08 -1.38 5.17
C ASN A 76 18.44 -0.53 3.94
N LEU A 77 17.81 0.64 3.85
CA LEU A 77 18.03 1.61 2.78
C LEU A 77 19.06 2.67 3.18
N GLY A 78 19.44 2.76 4.46
CA GLY A 78 20.27 3.82 5.01
C GLY A 78 19.55 5.16 4.93
N GLU A 79 20.20 6.15 4.32
CA GLU A 79 19.63 7.49 4.09
C GLU A 79 18.95 7.65 2.72
N ARG A 80 18.60 6.54 2.05
CA ARG A 80 18.10 6.51 0.65
C ARG A 80 16.62 6.11 0.56
N PRO A 81 15.67 6.97 0.96
CA PRO A 81 14.24 6.68 0.87
C PRO A 81 13.76 6.42 -0.56
N GLU A 82 14.45 6.95 -1.57
CA GLU A 82 14.14 6.74 -2.98
C GLU A 82 14.23 5.27 -3.43
N LEU A 83 14.92 4.42 -2.67
CA LEU A 83 15.03 2.98 -2.94
C LEU A 83 13.88 2.16 -2.36
N ALA A 84 12.96 2.78 -1.61
CA ALA A 84 11.82 2.11 -0.99
C ALA A 84 10.98 1.32 -2.01
N ALA A 85 10.69 1.92 -3.16
CA ALA A 85 9.92 1.26 -4.21
C ALA A 85 10.60 -0.03 -4.71
N ALA A 86 11.92 0.03 -4.94
CA ALA A 86 12.69 -1.12 -5.39
C ALA A 86 12.73 -2.24 -4.35
N ALA A 87 12.94 -1.88 -3.07
CA ALA A 87 12.94 -2.86 -1.98
C ALA A 87 11.58 -3.57 -1.82
N VAL A 88 10.48 -2.82 -1.91
CA VAL A 88 9.13 -3.39 -1.82
C VAL A 88 8.82 -4.27 -3.02
N ALA A 89 9.19 -3.83 -4.22
CA ALA A 89 9.07 -4.63 -5.45
C ALA A 89 9.89 -5.93 -5.39
N ALA A 90 11.05 -5.89 -4.74
CA ALA A 90 11.89 -7.06 -4.52
C ALA A 90 11.37 -7.99 -3.40
N GLY A 91 10.29 -7.62 -2.71
CA GLY A 91 9.61 -8.46 -1.72
C GLY A 91 9.96 -8.17 -0.26
N ALA A 92 10.44 -6.97 0.06
CA ALA A 92 10.65 -6.55 1.46
C ALA A 92 9.34 -6.51 2.26
N ASP A 93 9.35 -7.06 3.48
CA ASP A 93 8.25 -7.01 4.43
C ASP A 93 8.32 -5.76 5.32
N GLY A 94 9.49 -5.13 5.42
CA GLY A 94 9.69 -3.83 6.05
C GLY A 94 10.87 -3.07 5.45
N LEU A 95 10.93 -1.77 5.73
CA LEU A 95 11.99 -0.89 5.30
C LEU A 95 12.67 -0.30 6.53
N TRP A 96 13.98 -0.10 6.46
CA TRP A 96 14.74 0.51 7.52
C TRP A 96 15.50 1.74 7.00
N LEU A 97 15.38 2.84 7.74
CA LEU A 97 16.00 4.12 7.44
C LEU A 97 16.77 4.60 8.68
N ASP A 98 18.05 4.93 8.52
CA ASP A 98 18.93 5.21 9.65
C ASP A 98 18.67 6.57 10.31
N THR A 99 18.26 7.58 9.54
CA THR A 99 18.05 8.97 9.99
C THR A 99 17.07 9.74 9.09
N PRO A 100 15.91 9.19 8.70
CA PRO A 100 15.05 9.87 7.74
C PRO A 100 14.48 11.15 8.33
N SER A 101 14.38 12.19 7.50
CA SER A 101 13.44 13.27 7.79
C SER A 101 12.00 12.74 7.72
N ALA A 102 11.05 13.44 8.35
CA ALA A 102 9.64 13.08 8.24
C ALA A 102 9.16 13.00 6.78
N ALA A 103 9.72 13.83 5.89
CA ALA A 103 9.46 13.79 4.46
C ALA A 103 10.01 12.52 3.79
N ALA A 104 11.25 12.12 4.12
CA ALA A 104 11.85 10.89 3.61
C ALA A 104 11.07 9.64 4.07
N ALA A 105 10.65 9.59 5.33
CA ALA A 105 9.82 8.51 5.84
C ALA A 105 8.41 8.53 5.20
N GLY A 106 7.86 9.71 4.92
CA GLY A 106 6.64 9.89 4.13
C GLY A 106 6.74 9.30 2.73
N GLN A 107 7.80 9.64 2.00
CA GLN A 107 8.08 9.11 0.66
C GLN A 107 8.20 7.58 0.66
N ALA A 108 8.93 7.02 1.62
CA ALA A 108 9.08 5.57 1.73
C ALA A 108 7.75 4.86 2.01
N ARG A 109 6.91 5.42 2.89
CA ARG A 109 5.56 4.91 3.19
C ARG A 109 4.64 4.97 1.99
N GLU A 110 4.70 6.06 1.23
CA GLU A 110 3.91 6.23 0.02
C GLU A 110 4.31 5.21 -1.06
N ALA A 111 5.61 5.05 -1.31
CA ALA A 111 6.11 4.02 -2.23
C ALA A 111 5.68 2.61 -1.79
N ALA A 112 5.76 2.32 -0.50
CA ALA A 112 5.34 1.06 0.10
C ALA A 112 3.83 0.81 -0.05
N ALA A 113 2.99 1.82 0.22
CA ALA A 113 1.54 1.73 0.08
C ALA A 113 1.11 1.47 -1.38
N ARG A 114 1.82 2.06 -2.35
CA ARG A 114 1.52 1.88 -3.77
C ARG A 114 1.88 0.48 -4.30
N LEU A 115 2.96 -0.13 -3.82
CA LEU A 115 3.50 -1.36 -4.42
C LEU A 115 3.20 -2.64 -3.64
N ALA A 116 3.06 -2.56 -2.32
CA ALA A 116 2.93 -3.75 -1.51
C ALA A 116 1.70 -4.62 -1.80
N PRO A 117 0.49 -4.06 -2.01
CA PRO A 117 -0.68 -4.86 -2.35
C PRO A 117 -0.52 -5.64 -3.66
N LEU A 118 0.32 -5.15 -4.59
CA LEU A 118 0.58 -5.80 -5.88
C LEU A 118 1.61 -6.93 -5.79
N VAL A 119 2.63 -6.75 -4.95
CA VAL A 119 3.78 -7.68 -4.88
C VAL A 119 3.53 -8.78 -3.86
N ARG A 120 2.66 -8.52 -2.87
CA ARG A 120 2.35 -9.48 -1.79
C ARG A 120 0.84 -9.63 -1.63
N PRO A 121 0.16 -10.30 -2.58
CA PRO A 121 -1.23 -10.65 -2.39
C PRO A 121 -1.32 -11.62 -1.21
N SER A 122 -1.86 -11.16 -0.08
CA SER A 122 -2.28 -12.00 1.03
C SER A 122 -3.80 -12.08 1.04
N VAL A 123 -4.34 -13.24 1.40
CA VAL A 123 -5.77 -13.42 1.65
C VAL A 123 -5.89 -13.62 3.16
N PRO A 124 -6.21 -12.57 3.93
CA PRO A 124 -6.37 -12.69 5.38
C PRO A 124 -7.49 -13.67 5.72
N ASP A 125 -7.39 -14.30 6.90
CA ASP A 125 -8.38 -15.24 7.43
C ASP A 125 -9.41 -14.57 8.36
N THR A 126 -9.25 -13.26 8.62
CA THR A 126 -10.15 -12.45 9.43
C THR A 126 -10.88 -11.41 8.58
N LEU A 127 -12.11 -11.07 8.98
CA LEU A 127 -12.89 -10.03 8.31
C LEU A 127 -12.18 -8.67 8.31
N ASP A 128 -11.64 -8.28 9.46
CA ASP A 128 -10.94 -6.99 9.60
C ASP A 128 -9.65 -6.97 8.77
N GLY A 129 -8.93 -8.09 8.70
CA GLY A 129 -7.78 -8.24 7.80
C GLY A 129 -8.19 -8.09 6.33
N CYS A 130 -9.27 -8.75 5.90
CA CYS A 130 -9.77 -8.64 4.54
C CYS A 130 -10.19 -7.20 4.19
N ARG A 131 -10.85 -6.49 5.11
CA ARG A 131 -11.23 -5.08 4.90
C ARG A 131 -10.01 -4.18 4.76
N ALA A 132 -9.02 -4.33 5.63
CA ALA A 132 -7.77 -3.56 5.53
C ALA A 132 -7.02 -3.84 4.21
N ALA A 133 -7.07 -5.08 3.71
CA ALA A 133 -6.50 -5.42 2.41
C ALA A 133 -7.27 -4.76 1.25
N ILE A 134 -8.61 -4.72 1.30
CA ILE A 134 -9.45 -4.00 0.33
C ILE A 134 -9.12 -2.51 0.36
N ASP A 135 -9.09 -1.88 1.54
CA ASP A 135 -8.78 -0.46 1.69
C ASP A 135 -7.41 -0.10 1.09
N ALA A 136 -6.42 -0.98 1.23
CA ALA A 136 -5.10 -0.80 0.63
C ALA A 136 -5.13 -0.89 -0.91
N VAL A 137 -5.92 -1.81 -1.47
CA VAL A 137 -6.15 -1.88 -2.92
C VAL A 137 -6.90 -0.64 -3.42
N ASP A 138 -7.91 -0.18 -2.69
CA ASP A 138 -8.70 0.99 -3.06
C ASP A 138 -7.87 2.28 -3.04
N ALA A 139 -6.94 2.43 -2.09
CA ALA A 139 -5.99 3.54 -2.08
C ALA A 139 -5.08 3.54 -3.34
N LEU A 140 -4.65 2.36 -3.77
CA LEU A 140 -3.90 2.21 -5.03
C LEU A 140 -4.79 2.53 -6.24
N LEU A 141 -6.03 2.04 -6.26
CA LEU A 141 -6.99 2.36 -7.32
C LEU A 141 -7.21 3.86 -7.43
N ALA A 142 -7.37 4.58 -6.33
CA ALA A 142 -7.49 6.04 -6.32
C ALA A 142 -6.29 6.73 -6.99
N THR A 143 -5.07 6.30 -6.65
CA THR A 143 -3.83 6.82 -7.27
C THR A 143 -3.76 6.55 -8.77
N LEU A 144 -4.14 5.33 -9.19
CA LEU A 144 -4.16 4.95 -10.61
C LEU A 144 -5.27 5.68 -11.39
N LEU A 145 -6.42 5.92 -10.78
CA LEU A 145 -7.52 6.66 -11.37
C LEU A 145 -7.14 8.12 -11.60
N GLU A 146 -6.51 8.77 -10.62
CA GLU A 146 -5.96 10.12 -10.77
C GLU A 146 -4.99 10.20 -11.96
N HIS A 147 -4.04 9.25 -12.04
CA HIS A 147 -3.11 9.17 -13.17
C HIS A 147 -3.83 9.00 -14.51
N ARG A 148 -4.83 8.12 -14.53
CA ARG A 148 -5.57 7.82 -15.74
C ARG A 148 -6.39 9.02 -16.20
N VAL A 149 -7.02 9.76 -15.29
CA VAL A 149 -7.76 10.99 -15.59
C VAL A 149 -6.81 12.04 -16.17
N ALA A 150 -5.61 12.22 -15.59
CA ALA A 150 -4.59 13.12 -16.13
C ALA A 150 -4.19 12.75 -17.57
N LEU A 151 -3.97 11.47 -17.85
CA LEU A 151 -3.70 10.97 -19.20
C LEU A 151 -4.90 11.16 -20.14
N ALA A 152 -6.12 10.96 -19.67
CA ALA A 152 -7.34 11.17 -20.45
C ALA A 152 -7.48 12.64 -20.85
N GLY A 153 -7.26 13.58 -19.92
CA GLY A 153 -7.22 15.02 -20.21
C GLY A 153 -6.20 15.36 -21.28
N ARG A 154 -4.96 14.83 -21.18
CA ARG A 154 -3.95 15.00 -22.23
C ARG A 154 -4.40 14.45 -23.57
N VAL A 155 -5.02 13.27 -23.59
CA VAL A 155 -5.57 12.67 -24.83
C VAL A 155 -6.66 13.56 -25.43
N GLN A 156 -7.55 14.16 -24.63
CA GLN A 156 -8.59 15.04 -25.15
C GLN A 156 -8.02 16.28 -25.86
N HIS A 157 -6.94 16.86 -25.31
CA HIS A 157 -6.24 17.98 -25.95
C HIS A 157 -5.60 17.63 -27.30
N LEU A 158 -5.32 16.34 -27.53
CA LEU A 158 -4.70 15.86 -28.77
C LEU A 158 -5.73 15.41 -29.81
N LYS A 159 -6.97 15.11 -29.39
CA LYS A 159 -8.00 14.61 -30.30
C LYS A 159 -8.54 15.73 -31.20
N PRO A 160 -8.82 15.44 -32.48
CA PRO A 160 -9.56 16.38 -33.34
C PRO A 160 -10.98 16.66 -32.85
N VAL A 161 -11.62 15.68 -32.21
CA VAL A 161 -12.92 15.79 -31.57
C VAL A 161 -12.76 15.32 -30.13
N GLY A 162 -12.83 16.27 -29.18
CA GLY A 162 -12.74 16.01 -27.75
C GLY A 162 -14.08 15.63 -27.11
N GLY A 163 -14.04 15.39 -25.80
CA GLY A 163 -15.21 15.12 -24.96
C GLY A 163 -15.94 13.84 -25.36
N HIS A 164 -17.21 13.78 -24.96
CA HIS A 164 -18.09 12.64 -25.22
C HIS A 164 -18.31 12.34 -26.71
N ALA A 165 -18.26 13.36 -27.57
CA ALA A 165 -18.40 13.19 -29.02
C ALA A 165 -17.22 12.44 -29.66
N GLY A 166 -16.04 12.46 -29.00
CA GLY A 166 -14.82 11.80 -29.45
C GLY A 166 -14.65 10.35 -28.97
N ARG A 167 -15.72 9.69 -28.49
CA ARG A 167 -15.67 8.29 -28.05
C ARG A 167 -15.47 7.32 -29.21
N ASP A 168 -14.71 6.26 -28.94
CA ASP A 168 -14.38 5.21 -29.92
C ASP A 168 -14.77 3.85 -29.35
N PRO A 169 -15.98 3.33 -29.67
CA PRO A 169 -16.47 2.06 -29.15
C PRO A 169 -15.55 0.87 -29.44
N ARG A 170 -14.80 0.90 -30.55
CA ARG A 170 -13.85 -0.18 -30.89
C ARG A 170 -12.66 -0.15 -29.95
N ARG A 171 -12.11 1.03 -29.67
CA ARG A 171 -11.02 1.19 -28.71
C ARG A 171 -11.47 0.81 -27.30
N GLU A 172 -12.67 1.21 -26.90
CA GLU A 172 -13.24 0.88 -25.59
C GLU A 172 -13.43 -0.63 -25.41
N ALA A 173 -13.97 -1.33 -26.42
CA ALA A 173 -14.07 -2.78 -26.42
C ALA A 173 -12.70 -3.48 -26.34
N ALA A 174 -11.69 -2.95 -27.03
CA ALA A 174 -10.33 -3.48 -26.96
C ALA A 174 -9.70 -3.33 -25.56
N ILE A 175 -10.02 -2.25 -24.85
CA ILE A 175 -9.59 -2.07 -23.45
C ILE A 175 -10.23 -3.13 -22.55
N VAL A 176 -11.54 -3.37 -22.70
CA VAL A 176 -12.25 -4.39 -21.92
C VAL A 176 -11.64 -5.78 -22.16
N ALA A 177 -11.39 -6.15 -23.43
CA ALA A 177 -10.76 -7.43 -23.75
C ALA A 177 -9.39 -7.60 -23.09
N ALA A 178 -8.53 -6.58 -23.16
CA ALA A 178 -7.21 -6.61 -22.54
C ALA A 178 -7.28 -6.66 -21.00
N MET A 179 -8.26 -6.01 -20.37
CA MET A 179 -8.45 -6.10 -18.92
C MET A 179 -9.01 -7.47 -18.50
N ALA A 180 -9.85 -8.10 -19.32
CA ALA A 180 -10.43 -9.41 -19.01
C ALA A 180 -9.36 -10.52 -18.91
N GLU A 181 -8.30 -10.43 -19.72
CA GLU A 181 -7.13 -11.33 -19.62
C GLU A 181 -6.44 -11.24 -18.25
N ARG A 182 -6.50 -10.09 -17.60
CA ARG A 182 -5.83 -9.80 -16.31
C ARG A 182 -6.75 -10.03 -15.11
N ALA A 183 -8.07 -9.97 -15.31
CA ALA A 183 -9.09 -10.10 -14.28
C ALA A 183 -10.08 -11.23 -14.61
N PRO A 184 -9.62 -12.51 -14.64
CA PRO A 184 -10.43 -13.64 -15.11
C PRO A 184 -11.69 -13.90 -14.25
N SER A 185 -11.74 -13.39 -13.03
CA SER A 185 -12.90 -13.49 -12.14
C SER A 185 -14.02 -12.48 -12.46
N LEU A 186 -13.77 -11.48 -13.32
CA LEU A 186 -14.76 -10.50 -13.75
C LEU A 186 -15.21 -10.78 -15.18
N PRO A 187 -16.49 -11.14 -15.42
CA PRO A 187 -17.02 -11.30 -16.76
C PRO A 187 -16.87 -10.03 -17.60
N PRO A 188 -16.64 -10.15 -18.93
CA PRO A 188 -16.42 -8.99 -19.81
C PRO A 188 -17.52 -7.92 -19.73
N GLU A 189 -18.78 -8.30 -19.51
CA GLU A 189 -19.90 -7.37 -19.40
C GLU A 189 -19.83 -6.52 -18.14
N GLN A 190 -19.37 -7.11 -17.02
CA GLN A 190 -19.18 -6.36 -15.78
C GLN A 190 -18.01 -5.40 -15.92
N LEU A 191 -16.93 -5.87 -16.55
CA LEU A 191 -15.74 -5.07 -16.80
C LEU A 191 -16.02 -3.91 -17.75
N ALA A 192 -16.87 -4.11 -18.76
CA ALA A 192 -17.32 -3.04 -19.65
C ALA A 192 -18.02 -1.91 -18.89
N ARG A 193 -18.89 -2.22 -17.92
CA ARG A 193 -19.55 -1.19 -17.09
C ARG A 193 -18.54 -0.37 -16.28
N ILE A 194 -17.56 -1.04 -15.68
CA ILE A 194 -16.48 -0.38 -14.93
C ILE A 194 -15.67 0.52 -15.87
N VAL A 195 -15.23 -0.01 -17.01
CA VAL A 195 -14.43 0.74 -18.00
C VAL A 195 -15.18 1.96 -18.50
N THR A 196 -16.47 1.84 -18.82
CA THR A 196 -17.33 2.96 -19.21
C THR A 196 -17.33 4.05 -18.15
N ALA A 197 -17.58 3.70 -16.88
CA ALA A 197 -17.59 4.67 -15.79
C ALA A 197 -16.25 5.40 -15.63
N ILE A 198 -15.14 4.68 -15.75
CA ILE A 198 -13.79 5.28 -15.67
C ILE A 198 -13.50 6.18 -16.89
N ILE A 199 -13.99 5.84 -18.07
CA ILE A 199 -13.88 6.69 -19.27
C ILE A 199 -14.68 7.98 -19.06
N GLU A 200 -15.95 7.85 -18.70
CA GLU A 200 -16.88 8.98 -18.52
C GLU A 200 -16.35 9.94 -17.46
N ALA A 201 -15.91 9.44 -16.30
CA ALA A 201 -15.30 10.29 -15.27
C ALA A 201 -14.08 11.08 -15.80
N GLY A 202 -13.24 10.47 -16.63
CA GLY A 202 -12.10 11.17 -17.24
C GLY A 202 -12.50 12.18 -18.31
N LEU A 203 -13.62 11.97 -19.01
CA LEU A 203 -14.17 12.94 -19.95
C LEU A 203 -14.78 14.13 -19.20
N ASP A 204 -15.55 13.88 -18.13
CA ASP A 204 -16.17 14.90 -17.30
C ASP A 204 -15.13 15.84 -16.70
N VAL A 205 -14.05 15.30 -16.13
CA VAL A 205 -12.96 16.11 -15.58
C VAL A 205 -12.26 16.91 -16.68
N ALA A 206 -11.98 16.30 -17.83
CA ALA A 206 -11.34 17.00 -18.95
C ALA A 206 -12.20 18.12 -19.55
N GLU A 207 -13.53 17.98 -19.53
CA GLU A 207 -14.46 19.03 -19.96
C GLU A 207 -14.55 20.16 -18.91
N ALA A 208 -14.40 19.85 -17.62
CA ALA A 208 -14.34 20.84 -16.55
C ALA A 208 -13.00 21.62 -16.53
N ASP A 209 -11.87 20.95 -16.82
CA ASP A 209 -10.54 21.53 -16.94
C ASP A 209 -10.34 22.24 -18.30
N MET A 210 -11.03 23.36 -18.47
CA MET A 210 -10.89 24.27 -19.62
C MET A 210 -9.56 25.07 -19.64
N SER A 211 -8.66 24.84 -18.68
CA SER A 211 -7.46 25.65 -18.45
C SER A 211 -6.33 25.40 -19.45
N GLY A 212 -6.33 24.26 -20.15
CA GLY A 212 -5.27 23.90 -21.10
C GLY A 212 -3.93 23.53 -20.46
N GLU A 213 -3.83 23.62 -19.13
CA GLU A 213 -2.61 23.37 -18.38
C GLU A 213 -2.52 21.88 -18.03
N PRO A 214 -1.37 21.21 -18.30
CA PRO A 214 -1.27 19.79 -17.98
C PRO A 214 -1.40 19.60 -16.46
N PRO A 215 -2.21 18.62 -16.02
CA PRO A 215 -2.35 18.34 -14.60
C PRO A 215 -0.99 18.08 -13.97
N VAL A 216 -0.70 18.77 -12.87
CA VAL A 216 0.55 18.62 -12.14
C VAL A 216 0.55 17.26 -11.46
N TRP A 217 1.24 16.31 -12.07
CA TRP A 217 1.47 14.99 -11.52
C TRP A 217 2.35 15.13 -10.26
N ARG A 218 1.75 15.07 -9.08
CA ARG A 218 2.47 14.94 -7.81
C ARG A 218 2.82 13.46 -7.63
N LEU A 219 4.06 13.09 -7.95
CA LEU A 219 4.62 11.77 -7.64
C LEU A 219 5.03 11.66 -6.20
#